data_AF-A0A953UP59-F1
#
_entry.id   AF-A0A953UP59-F1
#
_cell.length_a   1.000
_cell.length_b   1.000
_cell.length_c   1.000
_cell.angle_alpha   90.00
_cell.angle_beta   90.00
_cell.angle_gamma   90.00
#
_symmetry.space_group_name_H-M   'P 1'
#
loop_
_entity.id
_entity.type
_entity.pdbx_description
1 polymer ?
#
loop_
_entity_poly.entity_id
_entity_poly.type
_entity_poly.pdbx_seq_one_letter_code
_entity_poly.pdbx_strand_id
1 'polypeptide(L)'
;MNTTLTIDKAGRVVLPKPVRDALQISPGDALELESSEDHIVLRPAPGKGRVYKKQGMWVFNSGSSVPLSAEVVNKTIRRVRAERDRHVLGKFKK
;
A
#
# COMPACT_ATOMS: atom_id res chain seq x y z
N MET A 1 -5.52 20.11 -9.70
CA MET A 1 -6.25 20.90 -8.67
C MET A 1 -5.24 21.87 -8.08
N ASN A 2 -5.44 23.18 -8.21
CA ASN A 2 -4.61 24.18 -7.52
C ASN A 2 -5.33 24.61 -6.25
N THR A 3 -4.64 24.52 -5.11
CA THR A 3 -5.16 24.97 -3.83
C THR A 3 -4.04 25.65 -3.06
N THR A 4 -4.37 26.69 -2.30
CA THR A 4 -3.43 27.37 -1.40
C THR A 4 -3.46 26.66 -0.05
N LEU A 5 -2.30 26.26 0.45
CA LEU A 5 -2.15 25.66 1.78
C LEU A 5 -1.46 26.65 2.70
N THR A 6 -1.89 26.68 3.96
CA THR A 6 -1.24 27.45 5.02
C THR A 6 -0.39 26.52 5.88
N ILE A 7 0.74 27.02 6.35
CA ILE A 7 1.56 26.34 7.36
C ILE A 7 0.86 26.48 8.71
N ASP A 8 0.74 25.38 9.46
CA ASP A 8 0.14 25.42 10.79
C ASP A 8 1.08 26.05 11.84
N LYS A 9 0.59 26.24 13.07
CA LYS A 9 1.39 26.82 14.16
C LYS A 9 2.64 26.01 14.52
N ALA A 10 2.71 24.74 14.13
CA ALA A 10 3.84 23.86 14.39
C ALA A 10 4.82 23.80 13.20
N GLY A 11 4.62 24.61 12.16
CA GLY A 11 5.50 24.65 10.99
C GLY A 11 5.23 23.54 9.98
N ARG A 12 4.06 22.87 10.03
CA ARG A 12 3.73 21.73 9.16
C ARG A 12 2.81 22.14 8.02
N VAL A 13 2.95 21.47 6.87
CA VAL A 13 1.99 21.53 5.76
C VAL A 13 0.99 20.40 5.92
N VAL A 14 -0.30 20.72 5.97
CA VAL A 14 -1.37 19.72 6.04
C VAL A 14 -1.85 19.40 4.64
N LEU A 15 -1.61 18.16 4.19
CA LEU A 15 -2.14 17.67 2.93
C LEU A 15 -3.65 17.41 3.05
N PRO A 16 -4.50 18.03 2.21
CA PRO A 16 -5.94 17.78 2.19
C PRO A 16 -6.26 16.31 1.93
N LYS A 17 -7.37 15.82 2.50
CA LYS A 17 -7.81 14.43 2.32
C LYS A 17 -7.87 14.00 0.83
N PRO A 18 -8.43 14.79 -0.11
CA PRO A 18 -8.47 14.39 -1.52
C PRO A 18 -7.08 14.14 -2.13
N VAL A 19 -6.06 14.89 -1.70
CA VAL A 19 -4.68 14.73 -2.18
C VAL A 19 -4.07 13.45 -1.58
N ARG A 20 -4.29 13.20 -0.28
CA ARG A 20 -3.83 11.96 0.37
C ARG A 20 -4.44 10.72 -0.26
N ASP A 21 -5.74 10.74 -0.52
CA ASP A 21 -6.47 9.61 -1.11
C ASP A 21 -5.99 9.35 -2.55
N ALA A 22 -5.77 10.40 -3.34
CA ALA A 22 -5.27 10.29 -4.72
C ALA A 22 -3.84 9.74 -4.80
N LEU A 23 -2.98 10.08 -3.83
CA LEU A 23 -1.60 9.60 -3.74
C LEU A 23 -1.46 8.33 -2.90
N GLN A 24 -2.56 7.80 -2.36
CA GLN A 24 -2.61 6.64 -1.47
C GLN A 24 -1.66 6.73 -0.25
N ILE A 25 -1.53 7.93 0.33
CA ILE A 25 -0.65 8.21 1.47
C ILE A 25 -1.44 8.07 2.78
N SER A 26 -0.90 7.30 3.71
CA SER A 26 -1.41 7.05 5.06
C SER A 26 -0.49 7.64 6.14
N PRO A 27 -0.99 7.88 7.37
CA PRO A 27 -0.12 8.27 8.48
C PRO A 27 1.02 7.27 8.70
N GLY A 28 2.26 7.77 8.76
CA GLY A 28 3.46 6.95 8.90
C GLY A 28 4.18 6.62 7.58
N ASP A 29 3.56 6.90 6.43
CA ASP A 29 4.22 6.75 5.14
C ASP A 29 5.35 7.79 4.97
N ALA A 30 6.44 7.36 4.35
CA ALA A 30 7.57 8.23 4.03
C ALA A 30 7.32 8.95 2.70
N LEU A 31 7.77 10.20 2.60
CA LEU A 31 7.78 10.98 1.36
C LEU A 31 9.21 11.35 1.01
N GLU A 32 9.57 11.22 -0.26
CA GLU A 32 10.75 11.86 -0.83
C GLU A 32 10.44 13.36 -1.03
N LEU A 33 11.39 14.21 -0.65
CA LEU A 33 11.33 15.66 -0.86
C LEU A 33 12.50 16.07 -1.74
N GLU A 34 12.18 16.66 -2.89
CA GLU A 34 13.13 17.36 -3.74
C GLU A 34 12.88 18.86 -3.61
N SER A 35 13.95 19.63 -3.43
CA SER A 35 13.88 21.09 -3.32
C SER A 35 14.49 21.73 -4.55
N SER A 36 13.75 22.66 -5.13
CA SER A 36 14.18 23.59 -6.18
C SER A 36 14.22 25.02 -5.61
N GLU A 37 14.54 26.03 -6.43
CA GLU A 37 14.61 27.43 -5.98
C GLU A 37 13.27 27.99 -5.48
N ASP A 38 12.16 27.66 -6.14
CA ASP A 38 10.83 28.24 -5.90
C ASP A 38 9.76 27.22 -5.50
N HIS A 39 10.07 25.91 -5.58
CA HIS A 39 9.12 24.86 -5.29
C HIS A 39 9.79 23.63 -4.65
N ILE A 40 8.95 22.82 -4.01
CA ILE A 40 9.31 21.47 -3.58
C ILE A 40 8.44 20.46 -4.33
N VAL A 41 9.02 19.29 -4.61
CA VAL A 41 8.28 18.14 -5.12
C VAL A 41 8.26 17.09 -4.04
N LEU A 42 7.05 16.68 -3.63
CA LEU A 42 6.83 15.57 -2.70
C LEU A 42 6.35 14.35 -3.47
N ARG A 43 7.05 13.23 -3.31
CA ARG A 43 6.67 11.94 -3.92
C ARG A 43 6.52 10.89 -2.83
N PRO A 44 5.50 10.02 -2.85
CA PRO A 44 5.48 8.85 -1.98
C PRO A 44 6.80 8.11 -2.11
N ALA A 45 7.51 7.90 -1.01
CA ALA A 45 8.75 7.15 -1.05
C ALA A 45 8.41 5.74 -1.54
N PRO A 46 9.20 5.17 -2.48
CA PRO A 46 9.00 3.80 -2.89
C PRO A 46 8.96 2.93 -1.65
N GLY A 47 7.84 2.23 -1.44
CA GLY A 47 7.81 1.18 -0.44
C GLY A 47 9.00 0.25 -0.71
N LYS A 48 9.63 -0.30 0.33
CA LYS A 48 10.71 -1.30 0.17
C LYS A 48 10.26 -2.51 -0.67
N GLY A 49 8.97 -2.61 -0.96
CA GLY A 49 8.41 -3.65 -1.78
C GLY A 49 8.86 -3.56 -3.23
N ARG A 50 9.42 -4.67 -3.74
CA ARG A 50 9.90 -4.80 -5.11
C ARG A 50 9.10 -5.89 -5.79
N VAL A 51 8.59 -5.60 -6.99
CA VAL A 51 8.07 -6.63 -7.88
C VAL A 51 9.22 -7.17 -8.71
N TYR A 52 9.40 -8.49 -8.75
CA TYR A 52 10.42 -9.13 -9.58
C TYR A 52 9.94 -10.48 -10.11
N LYS A 53 10.56 -10.96 -11.19
CA LYS A 53 10.20 -12.24 -11.81
C LYS A 53 10.99 -13.38 -11.15
N LYS A 54 10.31 -14.38 -10.61
CA LYS A 54 10.90 -15.60 -10.06
C LYS A 54 10.22 -16.81 -10.69
N GLN A 55 10.97 -17.64 -11.41
CA GLN A 55 10.46 -18.84 -12.09
C GLN A 55 9.24 -18.56 -12.98
N GLY A 56 9.30 -17.50 -13.78
CA GLY A 56 8.19 -17.13 -14.67
C GLY A 56 7.03 -16.35 -14.01
N MET A 57 6.95 -16.33 -12.67
CA MET A 57 5.90 -15.65 -11.91
C MET A 57 6.35 -14.28 -11.42
N TRP A 58 5.46 -13.30 -11.45
CA TRP A 58 5.66 -12.01 -10.79
C TRP A 58 5.47 -12.17 -9.28
N VAL A 59 6.52 -11.84 -8.51
CA VAL A 59 6.54 -11.88 -7.04
C VAL A 59 6.63 -10.46 -6.53
N PHE A 60 5.66 -10.05 -5.72
CA PHE A 60 5.75 -8.84 -4.92
C PHE A 60 6.43 -9.16 -3.59
N ASN A 61 7.67 -8.73 -3.43
CA ASN A 61 8.28 -8.62 -2.11
C ASN A 61 7.68 -7.36 -1.47
N SER A 62 7.13 -7.43 -0.26
CA SER A 62 6.59 -6.25 0.44
C SER A 62 7.67 -5.40 1.10
N GLY A 63 8.92 -5.86 1.11
CA GLY A 63 10.03 -5.19 1.79
C GLY A 63 9.95 -5.26 3.32
N SER A 64 8.95 -5.99 3.86
CA SER A 64 8.91 -6.35 5.28
C SER A 64 10.04 -7.34 5.57
N SER A 65 10.90 -6.99 6.53
CA SER A 65 11.98 -7.86 7.01
C SER A 65 11.48 -9.02 7.87
N VAL A 66 10.21 -8.99 8.29
CA VAL A 66 9.58 -10.06 9.05
C VAL A 66 8.77 -10.96 8.11
N PRO A 67 9.17 -12.22 7.89
CA PRO A 67 8.36 -13.17 7.13
C PRO A 67 7.07 -13.48 7.89
N LEU A 68 5.99 -13.72 7.15
CA LEU A 68 4.74 -14.22 7.74
C LEU A 68 5.00 -15.57 8.41
N SER A 69 4.39 -15.80 9.57
CA SER A 69 4.49 -17.10 10.24
C SER A 69 3.82 -18.19 9.39
N ALA A 70 4.36 -19.41 9.45
CA ALA A 70 3.80 -20.56 8.74
C ALA A 70 2.33 -20.80 9.09
N GLU A 71 1.93 -20.50 10.33
CA GLU A 71 0.55 -20.60 10.77
C GLU A 71 -0.38 -19.63 10.02
N VAL A 72 0.00 -18.35 9.91
CA VAL A 72 -0.77 -17.33 9.20
C VAL A 72 -0.91 -17.70 7.72
N VAL A 73 0.18 -18.16 7.11
CA VAL A 73 0.18 -18.61 5.71
C VAL A 73 -0.77 -19.80 5.53
N ASN A 74 -0.66 -20.83 6.36
CA ASN A 74 -1.50 -22.03 6.27
C ASN A 74 -2.98 -21.74 6.53
N LYS A 75 -3.29 -20.86 7.49
CA LYS A 75 -4.66 -20.40 7.75
C LYS A 75 -5.25 -19.68 6.54
N THR A 76 -4.46 -18.82 5.91
CA THR A 76 -4.87 -18.07 4.71
C THR A 76 -5.12 -18.99 3.53
N ILE A 77 -4.21 -19.94 3.26
CA ILE A 77 -4.36 -20.94 2.19
C ILE A 77 -5.65 -21.75 2.37
N ARG A 78 -5.90 -22.26 3.60
CA ARG A 78 -7.11 -23.02 3.90
C ARG A 78 -8.38 -22.20 3.66
N ARG A 79 -8.40 -20.95 4.12
CA ARG A 79 -9.54 -20.05 3.93
C ARG A 79 -9.84 -19.79 2.45
N VAL A 80 -8.82 -19.43 1.66
CA VAL A 80 -8.98 -19.15 0.22
C VAL A 80 -9.42 -20.40 -0.55
N ARG A 81 -8.93 -21.60 -0.18
CA ARG A 81 -9.40 -22.86 -0.76
C ARG A 81 -10.88 -23.10 -0.46
N ALA A 82 -11.30 -22.99 0.80
CA ALA A 82 -12.70 -23.17 1.18
C ALA A 82 -13.65 -22.12 0.56
N GLU A 83 -13.19 -20.87 0.40
CA GLU A 83 -13.91 -19.84 -0.36
C GLU A 83 -14.11 -20.25 -1.82
N ARG A 84 -13.05 -20.74 -2.47
CA ARG A 84 -13.13 -21.23 -3.86
C ARG A 84 -14.05 -22.44 -3.98
N ASP A 85 -13.93 -23.41 -3.09
CA ASP A 85 -14.75 -24.63 -3.13
C ASP A 85 -16.23 -24.29 -2.97
N ARG A 86 -16.58 -23.37 -2.06
CA ARG A 86 -17.96 -22.86 -1.93
C ARG A 86 -18.45 -22.13 -3.18
N HIS A 87 -17.56 -21.40 -3.85
CA HIS A 87 -17.91 -20.70 -5.09
C HIS A 87 -18.13 -21.68 -6.25
N VAL A 88 -17.27 -22.69 -6.38
CA VAL A 88 -17.31 -23.70 -7.46
C VAL A 88 -18.48 -24.67 -7.29
N LEU A 89 -18.73 -25.16 -6.08
CA LEU A 89 -19.75 -26.17 -5.82
C LEU A 89 -21.19 -25.62 -5.85
N GLY A 90 -21.36 -24.29 -5.85
CA GLY A 90 -22.67 -23.66 -5.70
C GLY A 90 -23.32 -23.96 -4.33
N LYS A 91 -24.37 -23.21 -3.97
CA LYS A 91 -25.18 -23.58 -2.80
C LYS A 91 -25.97 -24.83 -3.17
N PHE A 92 -25.59 -26.00 -2.64
CA PHE A 92 -26.48 -27.15 -2.63
C PHE A 92 -27.78 -26.73 -1.91
N LYS A 93 -28.84 -26.47 -2.68
CA LYS A 93 -30.20 -26.38 -2.15
C LYS A 93 -30.55 -27.79 -1.69
N LYS A 94 -30.72 -27.93 -0.38
CA LYS A 94 -31.37 -29.09 0.23
C LYS A 94 -32.88 -28.98 0.02
#